data_AF-A0A0D9ACS9-F1
#
_entry.id   AF-A0A0D9ACS9-F1
#
_cell.length_a   1.000
_cell.length_b   1.000
_cell.length_c   1.000
_cell.angle_alpha   90.00
_cell.angle_beta   90.00
_cell.angle_gamma   90.00
#
_symmetry.space_group_name_H-M   'P 1'
#
loop_
_entity.id
_entity.type
_entity.pdbx_description
1 polymer ?
#
loop_
_entity_poly.entity_id
_entity_poly.type
_entity_poly.pdbx_seq_one_letter_code
_entity_poly.pdbx_strand_id
1 'polypeptide(L)'
;MSFYNQRGIFLQLLRPSVVSPMEVRVSMQFATKEEGYHPVNGDRVDYLLKCIHREAVSNDGGITFTMGPAHCDLDGDGDFDPQDKAILLALAKAYSKIVNP
;
A
#
# COMPACT_ATOMS: atom_id res chain seq x y z
N MET A 1 4.00 -28.57 -0.30
CA MET A 1 3.42 -27.54 -1.18
C MET A 1 3.89 -26.19 -0.67
N SER A 2 4.57 -25.41 -1.50
CA SER A 2 4.87 -24.01 -1.18
C SER A 2 3.53 -23.27 -1.25
N PHE A 3 2.99 -22.89 -0.08
CA PHE A 3 1.92 -21.92 -0.05
C PHE A 3 2.58 -20.58 -0.39
N TYR A 4 2.36 -20.10 -1.62
CA TYR A 4 2.60 -18.69 -1.90
C TYR A 4 1.72 -17.92 -0.93
N ASN A 5 2.33 -17.27 0.07
CA ASN A 5 1.64 -16.25 0.84
C ASN A 5 1.26 -15.17 -0.18
N GLN A 6 0.01 -15.15 -0.64
CA GLN A 6 -0.49 -14.13 -1.56
C GLN A 6 -0.69 -12.81 -0.80
N ARG A 7 0.34 -12.31 -0.12
CA ARG A 7 0.36 -10.94 0.41
C ARG A 7 0.43 -10.01 -0.80
N GLY A 8 -0.70 -9.40 -1.14
CA GLY A 8 -0.83 -8.41 -2.18
C GLY A 8 -0.69 -7.00 -1.60
N ILE A 9 -0.17 -6.10 -2.43
CA ILE A 9 -0.15 -4.66 -2.15
C ILE A 9 -0.91 -3.98 -3.26
N PHE A 10 -2.03 -3.33 -2.93
CA PHE A 10 -2.77 -2.48 -3.85
C PHE A 10 -2.31 -1.05 -3.68
N LEU A 11 -1.79 -0.47 -4.75
CA LEU A 11 -1.23 0.88 -4.75
C LEU A 11 -2.13 1.78 -5.61
N GLN A 12 -2.53 2.93 -5.08
CA GLN A 12 -3.31 3.94 -5.82
C GLN A 12 -2.64 5.30 -5.69
N LEU A 13 -2.38 5.92 -6.84
CA LEU A 13 -1.87 7.28 -6.91
C LEU A 13 -3.05 8.25 -7.01
N LEU A 14 -3.19 9.09 -6.00
CA LEU A 14 -4.13 10.21 -5.95
C LEU A 14 -3.40 11.44 -6.48
N ARG A 15 -3.92 12.01 -7.57
CA ARG A 15 -3.32 13.13 -8.28
C ARG A 15 -3.48 14.45 -7.51
N PRO A 16 -2.60 15.42 -7.76
CA PRO A 16 -2.71 16.76 -7.18
C PRO A 16 -4.05 17.42 -7.49
N SER A 17 -4.57 18.17 -6.54
CA SER A 17 -5.79 18.97 -6.71
C SER A 17 -5.45 20.39 -7.12
N VAL A 18 -6.43 21.14 -7.66
CA VAL A 18 -6.23 22.54 -8.06
C VAL A 18 -5.78 23.43 -6.89
N VAL A 19 -6.19 23.09 -5.66
CA VAL A 19 -5.82 23.81 -4.43
C VAL A 19 -4.48 23.36 -3.84
N SER A 20 -3.96 22.20 -4.25
CA SER A 20 -2.67 21.66 -3.79
C SER A 20 -1.96 20.97 -4.96
N PRO A 21 -1.38 21.76 -5.89
CA PRO A 21 -0.89 21.24 -7.18
C PRO A 21 0.41 20.44 -7.06
N MET A 22 1.11 20.56 -5.93
CA MET A 22 2.33 19.80 -5.63
C MET A 22 2.07 18.62 -4.70
N GLU A 23 0.82 18.42 -4.28
CA GLU A 23 0.47 17.33 -3.38
C GLU A 23 0.27 16.03 -4.16
N VAL A 24 1.06 15.02 -3.82
CA VAL A 24 0.94 13.68 -4.38
C VAL A 24 0.65 12.73 -3.24
N ARG A 25 -0.45 11.97 -3.35
CA ARG A 25 -0.79 10.96 -2.36
C ARG A 25 -0.70 9.56 -2.93
N VAL A 26 -0.05 8.66 -2.18
CA VAL A 26 -0.01 7.25 -2.51
C VAL A 26 -0.74 6.49 -1.42
N SER A 27 -1.92 5.97 -1.77
CA SER A 27 -2.66 5.03 -0.94
C SER A 27 -2.13 3.62 -1.18
N MET A 28 -1.82 2.91 -0.11
CA MET A 28 -1.27 1.56 -0.11
C MET A 28 -2.15 0.68 0.77
N GLN A 29 -2.63 -0.42 0.21
CA GLN A 29 -3.47 -1.38 0.91
C GLN A 29 -2.80 -2.75 0.87
N PHE A 30 -2.37 -3.22 2.04
CA PHE A 30 -1.77 -4.53 2.22
C PHE A 30 -2.87 -5.51 2.58
N ALA A 31 -2.99 -6.61 1.83
CA ALA A 31 -3.97 -7.63 2.13
C ALA A 31 -3.42 -9.01 1.78
N THR A 32 -3.80 -10.03 2.54
CA THR A 32 -3.60 -11.41 2.14
C THR A 32 -4.76 -11.81 1.24
N LYS A 33 -4.48 -12.06 -0.03
CA LYS A 33 -5.44 -12.66 -0.94
C LYS A 33 -5.62 -14.13 -0.57
N GLU A 34 -6.86 -14.55 -0.42
CA GLU A 34 -7.24 -15.94 -0.24
C GLU A 34 -8.25 -16.31 -1.32
N GLU A 35 -7.94 -17.35 -2.09
CA GLU A 35 -8.85 -17.88 -3.10
C GLU A 35 -9.87 -18.80 -2.42
N GLY A 36 -11.14 -18.46 -2.53
CA GLY A 36 -12.25 -19.26 -2.03
C GLY A 36 -13.31 -19.49 -3.10
N TYR A 37 -14.38 -20.17 -2.69
CA TYR A 37 -15.55 -20.39 -3.52
C TYR A 37 -16.75 -19.70 -2.90
N HIS A 38 -17.51 -18.99 -3.73
CA HIS A 38 -18.70 -18.31 -3.25
C HIS A 38 -19.73 -19.38 -2.85
N PRO A 39 -20.29 -19.34 -1.63
CA PRO A 39 -21.07 -20.46 -1.08
C PRO A 39 -22.39 -20.74 -1.81
N VAL A 40 -22.86 -19.81 -2.64
CA VAL A 40 -24.16 -19.89 -3.33
C VAL A 40 -24.05 -20.44 -4.75
N ASN A 41 -23.02 -20.05 -5.49
CA ASN A 41 -22.87 -20.27 -6.93
C ASN A 41 -21.61 -21.06 -7.27
N GLY A 42 -20.71 -21.30 -6.31
CA GLY A 42 -19.49 -22.07 -6.52
C GLY A 42 -18.45 -21.36 -7.40
N ASP A 43 -18.64 -20.07 -7.67
CA ASP A 43 -17.69 -19.27 -8.42
C ASP A 43 -16.43 -19.01 -7.57
N ARG A 44 -15.28 -18.97 -8.24
CA ARG A 44 -14.02 -18.56 -7.61
C ARG A 44 -14.12 -17.08 -7.22
N VAL A 45 -13.88 -16.79 -5.95
CA VAL A 45 -13.84 -15.43 -5.40
C VAL A 45 -12.55 -15.23 -4.64
N ASP A 46 -11.96 -14.06 -4.84
CA ASP A 46 -10.77 -13.62 -4.13
C ASP A 46 -11.19 -12.82 -2.89
N TYR A 47 -10.85 -13.31 -1.71
CA TYR A 47 -11.03 -12.60 -0.44
C TYR A 47 -9.76 -11.82 -0.09
N LEU A 48 -9.91 -10.58 0.35
CA LEU A 48 -8.81 -9.77 0.89
C LEU A 48 -8.89 -9.79 2.42
N LEU A 49 -8.05 -10.61 3.05
CA LEU A 49 -7.95 -10.71 4.50
C LEU A 49 -6.90 -9.74 5.06
N LYS A 50 -7.10 -9.33 6.32
CA LYS A 50 -6.15 -8.49 7.08
C LYS A 50 -5.73 -7.22 6.33
N CYS A 51 -6.72 -6.52 5.77
CA CYS A 51 -6.50 -5.28 5.05
C CYS A 51 -5.91 -4.19 5.95
N ILE A 52 -4.68 -3.76 5.68
CA ILE A 52 -4.02 -2.62 6.31
C ILE A 52 -3.93 -1.49 5.28
N HIS A 53 -4.48 -0.32 5.61
CA HIS A 53 -4.42 0.86 4.75
C HIS A 53 -3.36 1.85 5.24
N ARG A 54 -2.57 2.41 4.32
CA ARG A 54 -1.52 3.39 4.57
C ARG A 54 -1.54 4.47 3.51
N GLU A 55 -1.26 5.71 3.90
CA GLU A 55 -1.18 6.84 2.99
C GLU A 55 0.19 7.52 3.12
N ALA A 56 0.87 7.69 1.98
CA ALA A 56 2.03 8.55 1.86
C ALA A 56 1.59 9.88 1.24
N VAL A 57 2.00 10.99 1.83
CA VAL A 57 1.76 12.33 1.28
C VAL A 57 3.09 12.99 0.95
N SER A 58 3.23 13.43 -0.28
CA SER A 58 4.27 14.32 -0.75
C SER A 58 3.66 15.70 -0.98
N ASN A 59 4.38 16.75 -0.63
CA ASN A 59 4.00 18.15 -0.90
C ASN A 59 4.99 18.84 -1.85
N ASP A 60 5.91 18.08 -2.45
CA ASP A 60 6.98 18.57 -3.32
C ASP A 60 6.95 17.90 -4.71
N GLY A 61 5.77 17.48 -5.16
CA GLY A 61 5.56 16.89 -6.48
C GLY A 61 6.03 15.43 -6.59
N GLY A 62 6.09 14.69 -5.48
CA GLY A 62 6.50 13.29 -5.43
C GLY A 62 8.01 13.07 -5.24
N ILE A 63 8.76 14.08 -4.79
CA ILE A 63 10.22 13.97 -4.55
C ILE A 63 10.48 13.35 -3.17
N THR A 64 9.82 13.88 -2.14
CA THR A 64 9.83 13.37 -0.77
C THR A 64 8.42 13.02 -0.34
N PHE A 65 8.30 11.89 0.34
CA PHE A 65 7.04 11.44 0.93
C PHE A 65 7.15 11.50 2.44
N THR A 66 6.02 11.74 3.08
CA THR A 66 5.85 11.69 4.52
C THR A 66 4.65 10.82 4.85
N MET A 67 4.71 10.17 6.00
CA MET A 67 3.63 9.33 6.52
C MET A 67 3.34 9.72 7.95
N GLY A 68 2.06 9.69 8.32
CA GLY A 68 1.62 9.89 9.70
C GLY A 68 2.13 8.79 10.64
N PRO A 69 2.00 9.00 11.96
CA PRO A 69 2.34 7.96 12.94
C PRO A 69 1.42 6.75 12.72
N ALA A 70 2.02 5.61 12.39
CA ALA A 70 1.31 4.37 12.15
C ALA A 70 1.88 3.28 13.06
N HIS A 71 1.04 2.34 13.48
CA HIS A 71 1.42 1.11 14.19
C HIS A 71 1.12 -0.08 13.28
N CYS A 72 1.92 -0.31 12.22
CA CYS A 72 2.02 -1.64 11.61
C CYS A 72 3.47 -1.92 11.29
N ASP A 73 4.00 -2.88 12.01
CA ASP A 73 5.07 -3.78 11.60
C ASP A 73 4.80 -4.32 10.17
N LEU A 74 5.77 -4.16 9.26
CA LEU A 74 5.69 -4.63 7.87
C LEU A 74 6.69 -5.72 7.53
N ASP A 75 7.87 -5.69 8.13
CA ASP A 75 8.89 -6.70 7.91
C ASP A 75 8.68 -7.97 8.78
N GLY A 76 7.76 -7.90 9.73
CA GLY A 76 7.30 -8.99 10.57
C GLY A 76 8.15 -9.18 11.83
N ASP A 77 8.88 -8.16 12.28
CA ASP A 77 9.75 -8.20 13.45
C ASP A 77 9.04 -7.93 14.79
N GLY A 78 7.79 -7.48 14.74
CA GLY A 78 6.93 -7.24 15.88
C GLY A 78 6.90 -5.80 16.37
N ASP A 79 7.63 -4.87 15.76
CA ASP A 79 7.55 -3.44 16.05
C ASP A 79 7.36 -2.57 14.81
N PHE A 80 7.04 -1.29 15.01
CA PHE A 80 7.01 -0.32 13.92
C PHE A 80 8.21 0.58 14.10
N ASP A 81 9.21 0.36 13.27
CA ASP A 81 10.50 1.02 13.42
C ASP A 81 10.76 2.03 12.28
N PRO A 82 11.85 2.81 12.35
CA PRO A 82 12.23 3.71 11.27
C PRO A 82 12.52 3.01 9.93
N GLN A 83 12.89 1.72 9.91
CA GLN A 83 13.15 0.94 8.71
C GLN A 83 11.86 0.57 7.98
N ASP A 84 10.81 0.15 8.68
CA ASP A 84 9.47 -0.05 8.10
C ASP A 84 9.00 1.20 7.35
N LYS A 85 9.15 2.36 8.02
CA LYS A 85 8.80 3.66 7.44
C LYS A 85 9.63 3.96 6.20
N ALA A 86 10.92 3.66 6.20
CA ALA A 86 11.78 3.88 5.05
C ALA A 86 11.37 3.01 3.85
N ILE A 87 11.01 1.75 4.08
CA ILE A 87 10.54 0.82 3.04
C ILE A 87 9.24 1.33 2.42
N LEU A 88 8.27 1.74 3.24
CA LEU A 88 7.01 2.30 2.75
C LEU A 88 7.20 3.57 1.91
N LEU A 89 8.07 4.47 2.37
CA LEU A 89 8.39 5.70 1.65
C LEU A 89 9.09 5.40 0.31
N ALA A 90 10.00 4.44 0.29
CA ALA A 90 10.66 3.99 -0.93
C ALA A 90 9.65 3.38 -1.91
N LEU A 91 8.71 2.57 -1.41
CA LEU A 91 7.64 1.98 -2.22
C LEU A 91 6.72 3.05 -2.82
N ALA A 92 6.27 4.00 -2.00
CA ALA A 92 5.44 5.12 -2.47
C ALA A 92 6.15 5.94 -3.56
N LYS A 93 7.44 6.23 -3.35
CA LYS A 93 8.27 6.97 -4.32
C LYS A 93 8.46 6.19 -5.62
N ALA A 94 8.74 4.89 -5.54
CA ALA A 94 8.87 4.04 -6.72
C ALA A 94 7.56 3.99 -7.51
N TYR A 95 6.43 3.77 -6.82
CA TYR A 95 5.13 3.70 -7.45
C TYR A 95 4.72 5.01 -8.11
N SER A 96 4.94 6.15 -7.44
CA SER A 96 4.67 7.48 -8.00
C SER A 96 5.43 7.71 -9.32
N LYS A 97 6.67 7.23 -9.44
CA LYS A 97 7.46 7.33 -10.68
C LYS A 97 7.03 6.34 -11.76
N ILE A 98 6.57 5.15 -11.38
CA ILE A 98 6.07 4.15 -12.36
C ILE A 98 4.79 4.65 -13.03
N VAL A 99 3.89 5.28 -12.27
CA VAL A 99 2.60 5.77 -12.77
C VAL A 99 2.76 7.08 -13.56
N ASN A 100 3.70 7.93 -13.16
CA ASN A 100 4.08 9.16 -13.87
C ASN A 100 5.58 9.12 -14.21
N PRO A 101 5.97 8.52 -15.35
CA PRO A 101 7.36 8.40 -15.78
C PRO A 101 8.00 9.75 -16.13
#